data_AF-A0A948R876-F1
#
_entry.id   AF-A0A948R876-F1
#
_cell.length_a   1.000
_cell.length_b   1.000
_cell.length_c   1.000
_cell.angle_alpha   90.00
_cell.angle_beta   90.00
_cell.angle_gamma   90.00
#
_symmetry.space_group_name_H-M   'P 1'
#
loop_
_entity.id
_entity.type
_entity.pdbx_description
1 polymer ?
#
loop_
_entity_poly.entity_id
_entity_poly.type
_entity_poly.pdbx_seq_one_letter_code
_entity_poly.pdbx_strand_id
1 'polypeptide(L)'
;MSATFGIPSGTELTRQLSELATPVTVMRGETVETDPTAASLAFLTGGATKLSALAARGRHQIVAFHFGGDIFSIPAEGLHRHVITGLRDSALFLFPARAFYDRAAASPRIMRTLLERSQTALFRCRDKAVNLGRKTARERVAGFLLGMAERLDCPDDEPGCIKLPMSRRDVGESLGLTIETVSRQITELKEAGIIDTRGRSCIVLHDLDQLAAQAGNVEPRDAMSGLAPAAQRVVMVQ
;
A
#
# COMPACT_ATOMS: atom_id res chain seq x y z
N MET A 1 13.12 -19.54 11.15
CA MET A 1 13.10 -19.92 9.72
C MET A 1 12.55 -18.73 8.95
N SER A 2 13.40 -17.98 8.25
CA SER A 2 12.95 -16.81 7.47
C SER A 2 12.04 -17.28 6.33
N ALA A 3 10.91 -16.63 6.08
CA ALA A 3 10.02 -16.96 4.99
C ALA A 3 10.42 -16.16 3.74
N THR A 4 10.55 -16.80 2.58
CA THR A 4 10.77 -16.11 1.30
C THR A 4 9.41 -15.93 0.64
N PHE A 5 9.02 -14.70 0.30
CA PHE A 5 7.70 -14.39 -0.28
C PHE A 5 6.48 -14.68 0.62
N GLY A 6 6.69 -14.83 1.94
CA GLY A 6 5.65 -15.34 2.86
C GLY A 6 5.44 -16.86 2.78
N ILE A 7 6.33 -17.58 2.10
CA ILE A 7 6.35 -19.04 1.97
C ILE A 7 7.49 -19.58 2.85
N PRO A 8 7.29 -20.68 3.61
CA PRO A 8 8.36 -21.29 4.39
C PRO A 8 9.59 -21.59 3.50
N SER A 9 10.78 -21.20 3.97
CA SER A 9 12.03 -21.50 3.26
C SER A 9 12.24 -23.00 3.11
N GLY A 10 12.91 -23.40 2.02
CA GLY A 10 13.29 -24.80 1.76
C GLY A 10 12.19 -25.67 1.16
N THR A 11 11.03 -25.10 0.81
CA THR A 11 10.01 -25.84 0.06
C THR A 11 10.34 -25.90 -1.42
N GLU A 12 9.90 -26.97 -2.10
CA GLU A 12 10.02 -27.12 -3.55
C GLU A 12 9.42 -25.92 -4.31
N LEU A 13 8.33 -25.35 -3.78
CA LEU A 13 7.72 -24.17 -4.37
C LEU A 13 8.57 -22.91 -4.18
N THR A 14 9.27 -22.75 -3.06
CA THR A 14 10.23 -21.66 -2.90
C THR A 14 11.34 -21.75 -3.95
N ARG A 15 11.85 -22.95 -4.23
CA ARG A 15 12.85 -23.20 -5.28
C ARG A 15 12.30 -22.85 -6.66
N GLN A 16 11.10 -23.33 -6.99
CA GLN A 16 10.45 -23.04 -8.27
C GLN A 16 10.17 -21.55 -8.49
N LEU A 17 9.77 -20.83 -7.45
CA LEU A 17 9.55 -19.39 -7.53
C LEU A 17 10.87 -18.62 -7.65
N SER A 18 11.93 -19.04 -6.96
CA SER A 18 13.26 -18.46 -7.12
C SER A 18 13.79 -18.57 -8.54
N GLU A 19 13.49 -19.64 -9.27
CA GLU A 19 13.86 -19.80 -10.69
C GLU A 19 13.10 -18.83 -11.63
N LEU A 20 11.90 -18.41 -11.24
CA LEU A 20 11.09 -17.43 -11.99
C LEU A 20 11.42 -15.98 -11.62
N ALA A 21 12.12 -15.75 -10.51
CA ALA A 21 12.32 -14.44 -9.92
C ALA A 21 13.41 -13.66 -10.66
N THR A 22 13.09 -12.47 -11.16
CA THR A 22 14.09 -11.50 -11.60
C THR A 22 14.33 -10.46 -10.50
N PRO A 23 15.53 -10.41 -9.90
CA PRO A 23 15.84 -9.39 -8.90
C PRO A 23 15.95 -8.01 -9.57
N VAL A 24 15.35 -7.00 -8.93
CA VAL A 24 15.38 -5.61 -9.37
C VAL A 24 15.66 -4.71 -8.17
N THR A 25 16.66 -3.85 -8.31
CA THR A 25 16.90 -2.74 -7.38
C THR A 25 16.36 -1.46 -8.02
N VAL A 26 15.70 -0.63 -7.24
CA VAL A 26 15.20 0.67 -7.69
C VAL A 26 15.58 1.73 -6.66
N MET A 27 16.34 2.73 -7.09
CA MET A 27 16.71 3.85 -6.23
C MET A 27 15.54 4.83 -6.10
N ARG A 28 15.59 5.69 -5.08
CA ARG A 28 14.60 6.75 -4.92
C ARG A 28 14.47 7.61 -6.18
N GLY A 29 13.26 7.69 -6.72
CA GLY A 29 12.92 8.46 -7.92
C GLY A 29 13.05 7.70 -9.24
N GLU A 30 13.74 6.55 -9.25
CA GLU A 30 13.88 5.71 -10.44
C GLU A 30 12.62 4.89 -10.71
N THR A 31 12.45 4.49 -11.97
CA THR A 31 11.33 3.67 -12.42
C THR A 31 11.78 2.27 -12.81
N VAL A 32 10.94 1.28 -12.55
CA VAL A 32 11.17 -0.10 -13.00
C VAL A 32 10.54 -0.29 -14.37
N GLU A 33 11.31 -0.81 -15.32
CA GLU A 33 10.78 -1.29 -16.59
C GLU A 33 10.19 -2.69 -16.44
N THR A 34 9.02 -2.90 -17.04
CA THR A 34 8.30 -4.17 -17.04
C THR A 34 7.83 -4.46 -18.46
N ASP A 35 7.66 -5.74 -18.79
CA ASP A 35 7.11 -6.15 -20.08
C ASP A 35 5.71 -5.55 -20.27
N PRO A 36 5.49 -4.70 -21.29
CA PRO A 36 4.20 -4.08 -21.52
C PRO A 36 3.13 -5.08 -22.00
N THR A 37 3.52 -6.23 -22.54
CA THR A 37 2.61 -7.21 -23.16
C THR A 37 2.09 -8.25 -22.17
N ALA A 38 2.72 -8.36 -21.00
CA ALA A 38 2.41 -9.40 -20.03
C ALA A 38 2.35 -8.85 -18.60
N ALA A 39 1.36 -9.31 -17.84
CA ALA A 39 1.25 -8.95 -16.43
C ALA A 39 2.41 -9.55 -15.63
N SER A 40 2.91 -8.77 -14.68
CA SER A 40 3.96 -9.19 -13.75
C SER A 40 3.45 -9.17 -12.30
N LEU A 41 4.03 -10.00 -11.45
CA LEU A 41 3.92 -9.87 -10.00
C LEU A 41 5.24 -9.32 -9.46
N ALA A 42 5.16 -8.44 -8.47
CA ALA A 42 6.30 -7.96 -7.74
C ALA A 42 6.17 -8.35 -6.27
N PHE A 43 7.28 -8.80 -5.68
CA PHE A 43 7.43 -8.92 -4.23
C PHE A 43 8.48 -7.91 -3.76
N LEU A 44 8.08 -6.96 -2.92
CA LEU A 44 8.97 -5.95 -2.37
C LEU A 44 9.63 -6.51 -1.11
N THR A 45 10.94 -6.75 -1.15
CA THR A 45 11.67 -7.30 0.00
C THR A 45 11.90 -6.26 1.09
N GLY A 46 12.12 -5.00 0.67
CA GLY A 46 12.37 -3.88 1.55
C GLY A 46 12.34 -2.56 0.78
N GLY A 47 12.18 -1.47 1.51
CA GLY A 47 12.02 -0.12 0.94
C GLY A 47 10.55 0.27 0.77
N ALA A 48 10.30 1.18 -0.16
CA ALA A 48 8.97 1.71 -0.45
C ALA A 48 8.87 2.12 -1.92
N THR A 49 7.79 1.74 -2.58
CA THR A 49 7.52 2.10 -3.98
C THR A 49 6.10 2.64 -4.15
N LYS A 50 5.86 3.34 -5.25
CA LYS A 50 4.52 3.68 -5.73
C LYS A 50 4.26 3.02 -7.07
N LEU A 51 3.01 2.68 -7.33
CA LEU A 51 2.53 2.28 -8.64
C LEU A 51 1.64 3.39 -9.19
N SER A 52 2.00 3.93 -10.34
CA SER A 52 1.26 4.98 -11.03
C SER A 52 0.68 4.45 -12.33
N ALA A 53 -0.59 4.73 -12.57
CA ALA A 53 -1.21 4.61 -13.89
C ALA A 53 -0.95 5.90 -14.68
N LEU A 54 -0.30 5.78 -15.83
CA LEU A 54 -0.09 6.84 -16.79
C LEU A 54 -1.33 6.96 -17.68
N ALA A 55 -1.98 8.12 -17.59
CA ALA A 55 -3.10 8.49 -18.44
C ALA A 55 -2.66 9.42 -19.57
N ALA A 56 -3.53 9.58 -20.57
CA ALA A 56 -3.31 10.51 -21.67
C ALA A 56 -2.99 11.93 -21.17
N ARG A 57 -2.07 12.61 -21.89
CA ARG A 57 -1.55 13.96 -21.60
C ARG A 57 -0.65 14.05 -20.37
N GLY A 58 0.10 12.99 -20.05
CA GLY A 58 1.12 13.02 -18.99
C GLY A 58 0.53 13.18 -17.58
N ARG A 59 -0.75 12.80 -17.40
CA ARG A 59 -1.36 12.76 -16.07
C ARG A 59 -1.00 11.44 -15.42
N HIS A 60 -0.44 11.54 -14.22
CA HIS A 60 -0.15 10.38 -13.39
C HIS A 60 -1.26 10.25 -12.36
N GLN A 61 -1.68 9.01 -12.13
CA GLN A 61 -2.54 8.66 -11.01
C GLN A 61 -1.83 7.59 -10.19
N ILE A 62 -1.42 7.92 -8.98
CA ILE A 62 -0.94 6.92 -8.03
C ILE A 62 -2.13 6.01 -7.65
N VAL A 63 -2.02 4.75 -8.03
CA VAL A 63 -3.05 3.75 -7.73
C VAL A 63 -2.77 3.07 -6.39
N ALA A 64 -1.49 2.84 -6.05
CA ALA A 64 -1.08 2.19 -4.82
C ALA A 64 0.32 2.62 -4.34
N PHE A 65 0.54 2.50 -3.03
CA PHE A 65 1.85 2.52 -2.39
C PHE A 65 2.15 1.13 -1.87
N HIS A 66 3.40 0.69 -1.97
CA HIS A 66 3.87 -0.62 -1.54
C HIS A 66 5.07 -0.50 -0.58
N PHE A 67 5.13 -1.37 0.41
CA PHE A 67 6.17 -1.44 1.43
C PHE A 67 6.75 -2.86 1.54
N GLY A 68 7.85 -3.00 2.28
CA GLY A 68 8.49 -4.31 2.49
C GLY A 68 7.49 -5.39 2.93
N GLY A 69 7.53 -6.55 2.28
CA GLY A 69 6.60 -7.66 2.48
C GLY A 69 5.38 -7.66 1.55
N ASP A 70 5.12 -6.57 0.83
CA ASP A 70 4.00 -6.50 -0.12
C ASP A 70 4.26 -7.38 -1.35
N ILE A 71 3.21 -8.09 -1.79
CA ILE A 71 3.13 -8.68 -3.13
C ILE A 71 2.04 -7.94 -3.90
N PHE A 72 2.32 -7.54 -5.13
CA PHE A 72 1.36 -6.79 -5.94
C PHE A 72 1.49 -7.11 -7.42
N SER A 73 0.38 -6.93 -8.15
CA SER A 73 0.34 -7.12 -9.59
C SER A 73 0.63 -5.82 -10.34
N ILE A 74 1.44 -5.92 -11.38
CA ILE A 74 1.60 -4.91 -12.42
C ILE A 74 0.82 -5.40 -13.65
N PRO A 75 -0.32 -4.76 -13.99
CA PRO A 75 -1.08 -5.15 -15.16
C PRO A 75 -0.25 -4.97 -16.43
N ALA A 76 -0.48 -5.83 -17.43
CA ALA A 76 -0.05 -5.56 -18.79
C ALA A 76 -0.61 -4.20 -19.25
N GLU A 77 0.07 -3.54 -20.18
CA GLU A 77 -0.42 -2.31 -20.75
C GLU A 77 -1.75 -2.55 -21.45
N GLY A 78 -2.73 -1.73 -21.11
CA GLY A 78 -4.07 -1.74 -21.71
C GLY A 78 -4.51 -0.30 -21.93
N LEU A 79 -5.55 0.13 -21.23
CA LEU A 79 -5.98 1.54 -21.25
C LEU A 79 -4.96 2.50 -20.61
N HIS A 80 -4.16 1.99 -19.68
CA HIS A 80 -3.15 2.74 -18.96
C HIS A 80 -1.86 1.94 -18.85
N ARG A 81 -0.73 2.64 -18.97
CA ARG A 81 0.58 2.10 -18.66
C ARG A 81 0.84 2.22 -17.17
N HIS A 82 1.30 1.15 -16.54
CA HIS A 82 1.60 1.16 -15.11
C HIS A 82 3.12 1.26 -14.90
N VAL A 83 3.55 2.13 -14.00
CA VAL A 83 4.96 2.35 -13.70
C VAL A 83 5.20 2.26 -12.20
N ILE A 84 6.17 1.44 -11.82
CA ILE A 84 6.67 1.39 -10.45
C ILE A 84 7.74 2.48 -10.31
N THR A 85 7.69 3.26 -9.24
CA THR A 85 8.72 4.26 -8.90
C THR A 85 9.20 4.06 -7.47
N GLY A 86 10.50 4.10 -7.25
CA GLY A 86 11.09 4.07 -5.90
C GLY A 86 10.75 5.33 -5.10
N LEU A 87 10.16 5.17 -3.91
CA LEU A 87 10.01 6.24 -2.91
C LEU A 87 11.18 6.25 -1.92
N ARG A 88 11.78 5.08 -1.71
CA ARG A 88 13.06 4.84 -1.04
C ARG A 88 13.86 3.85 -1.89
N ASP A 89 15.14 3.73 -1.61
CA ASP A 89 15.96 2.66 -2.18
C ASP A 89 15.32 1.32 -1.79
N SER A 90 15.03 0.52 -2.80
CA SER A 90 14.14 -0.64 -2.67
C SER A 90 14.69 -1.80 -3.48
N ALA A 91 14.43 -3.02 -2.98
CA ALA A 91 14.76 -4.25 -3.66
C ALA A 91 13.49 -5.10 -3.82
N LEU A 92 13.22 -5.56 -5.03
CA LEU A 92 12.05 -6.38 -5.35
C LEU A 92 12.41 -7.55 -6.26
N PHE A 93 11.55 -8.56 -6.27
CA PHE A 93 11.58 -9.63 -7.24
C PHE A 93 10.38 -9.50 -8.18
N LEU A 94 10.64 -9.53 -9.48
CA LEU A 94 9.60 -9.61 -10.51
C LEU A 94 9.38 -11.05 -10.94
N PHE A 95 8.14 -11.40 -11.23
CA PHE A 95 7.74 -12.70 -11.74
C PHE A 95 6.77 -12.52 -12.92
N PRO A 96 6.89 -13.28 -14.01
CA PRO A 96 5.81 -13.38 -14.99
C PRO A 96 4.56 -13.93 -14.29
N ALA A 97 3.46 -13.17 -14.28
CA ALA A 97 2.31 -13.48 -13.43
C ALA A 97 1.72 -14.86 -13.75
N ARG A 98 1.59 -15.21 -15.03
CA ARG A 98 1.09 -16.51 -15.46
C ARG A 98 1.95 -17.67 -14.94
N ALA A 99 3.26 -17.60 -15.15
CA ALA A 99 4.18 -18.63 -14.70
C ALA A 99 4.16 -18.77 -13.16
N PHE A 100 4.06 -17.65 -12.43
CA PHE A 100 3.91 -17.66 -10.98
C PHE A 100 2.63 -18.41 -10.56
N TYR A 101 1.49 -18.10 -11.19
CA TYR A 101 0.22 -18.77 -10.87
C TYR A 101 0.23 -20.26 -11.21
N ASP A 102 0.82 -20.65 -12.34
CA ASP A 102 0.94 -22.05 -12.77
C ASP A 102 1.75 -22.87 -11.74
N ARG A 103 2.83 -22.31 -11.19
CA ARG A 103 3.59 -22.96 -10.10
C ARG A 103 2.83 -22.95 -8.77
N ALA A 104 2.20 -21.84 -8.44
CA ALA A 104 1.41 -21.69 -7.22
C ALA A 104 0.20 -22.63 -7.18
N ALA A 105 -0.36 -23.02 -8.32
CA ALA A 105 -1.50 -23.95 -8.42
C ALA A 105 -1.21 -25.33 -7.81
N ALA A 106 0.05 -25.75 -7.75
CA ALA A 106 0.45 -26.99 -7.09
C ALA A 106 0.37 -26.91 -5.55
N SER A 107 0.11 -25.72 -4.98
CA SER A 107 0.00 -25.50 -3.54
C SER A 107 -1.33 -24.83 -3.16
N PRO A 108 -2.33 -25.60 -2.68
CA PRO A 108 -3.62 -25.07 -2.25
C PRO A 108 -3.51 -23.96 -1.19
N ARG A 109 -2.51 -24.05 -0.31
CA ARG A 109 -2.23 -23.05 0.72
C ARG A 109 -1.89 -21.69 0.10
N ILE A 110 -1.01 -21.67 -0.90
CA ILE A 110 -0.57 -20.42 -1.54
C ILE A 110 -1.68 -19.86 -2.42
N MET A 111 -2.41 -20.71 -3.14
CA MET A 111 -3.58 -20.27 -3.91
C MET A 111 -4.62 -19.60 -3.01
N ARG A 112 -4.88 -20.16 -1.81
CA ARG A 112 -5.76 -19.53 -0.82
C ARG A 112 -5.24 -18.17 -0.37
N THR A 113 -3.95 -18.07 -0.03
CA THR A 113 -3.33 -16.80 0.37
C THR A 113 -3.40 -15.75 -0.75
N LEU A 114 -3.19 -16.13 -2.01
CA LEU A 114 -3.34 -15.22 -3.15
C LEU A 114 -4.80 -14.74 -3.28
N LEU A 115 -5.77 -15.64 -3.15
CA LEU A 115 -7.19 -15.30 -3.21
C LEU A 115 -7.60 -14.33 -2.08
N GLU A 116 -7.17 -14.58 -0.85
CA GLU A 116 -7.41 -13.69 0.30
C GLU A 116 -6.80 -12.29 0.07
N ARG A 117 -5.58 -12.23 -0.50
CA ARG A 117 -4.93 -10.96 -0.87
C ARG A 117 -5.67 -10.25 -2.00
N SER A 118 -6.14 -10.97 -3.01
CA SER A 118 -6.94 -10.40 -4.11
C SER A 118 -8.28 -9.85 -3.62
N GLN A 119 -8.97 -10.55 -2.71
CA GLN A 119 -10.20 -10.06 -2.09
C GLN A 119 -9.96 -8.78 -1.28
N THR A 120 -8.88 -8.76 -0.49
CA THR A 120 -8.47 -7.56 0.26
C THR A 120 -8.17 -6.39 -0.68
N ALA A 121 -7.45 -6.62 -1.77
CA ALA A 121 -7.16 -5.58 -2.77
C ALA A 121 -8.44 -5.07 -3.44
N LEU A 122 -9.39 -5.96 -3.76
CA LEU A 122 -10.68 -5.60 -4.33
C LEU A 122 -11.53 -4.77 -3.35
N PHE A 123 -11.56 -5.15 -2.08
CA PHE A 123 -12.21 -4.37 -1.02
C PHE A 123 -11.62 -2.96 -0.94
N ARG A 124 -10.28 -2.83 -0.89
CA ARG A 124 -9.59 -1.53 -0.88
C ARG A 124 -9.90 -0.69 -2.12
N CYS A 125 -10.01 -1.31 -3.30
CA CYS A 125 -10.36 -0.62 -4.53
C CYS A 125 -11.79 -0.07 -4.48
N ARG A 126 -12.75 -0.85 -3.98
CA ARG A 126 -14.14 -0.42 -3.77
C ARG A 126 -14.24 0.71 -2.74
N ASP A 127 -13.55 0.57 -1.61
CA ASP A 127 -13.50 1.59 -0.58
C ASP A 127 -12.90 2.90 -1.11
N LYS A 128 -11.80 2.83 -1.87
CA LYS A 128 -11.21 3.99 -2.54
C LYS A 128 -12.20 4.68 -3.51
N ALA A 129 -12.99 3.90 -4.24
CA ALA A 129 -14.02 4.45 -5.13
C ALA A 129 -15.14 5.19 -4.36
N VAL A 130 -15.61 4.63 -3.25
CA VAL A 130 -16.60 5.29 -2.37
C VAL A 130 -16.01 6.56 -1.76
N ASN A 131 -14.79 6.48 -1.24
CA ASN A 131 -14.09 7.60 -0.62
C ASN A 131 -13.88 8.76 -1.60
N LEU A 132 -13.56 8.45 -2.86
CA LEU A 132 -13.41 9.46 -3.91
C LEU A 132 -14.74 10.16 -4.28
N GLY A 133 -15.87 9.48 -4.12
CA GLY A 133 -17.19 10.02 -4.47
C GLY A 133 -17.89 10.76 -3.33
N ARG A 134 -17.63 10.41 -2.06
CA ARG A 134 -18.42 10.91 -0.92
C ARG A 134 -17.62 11.59 0.20
N LYS A 135 -16.35 11.22 0.40
CA LYS A 135 -15.55 11.80 1.48
C LYS A 135 -15.05 13.19 1.12
N THR A 136 -15.09 14.09 2.08
CA THR A 136 -14.43 15.39 2.10
C THR A 136 -12.90 15.23 2.03
N ALA A 137 -12.20 16.32 1.73
CA ALA A 137 -10.74 16.31 1.73
C ALA A 137 -10.16 15.90 3.10
N ARG A 138 -10.78 16.37 4.19
CA ARG A 138 -10.38 16.05 5.57
C ARG A 138 -10.45 14.56 5.84
N GLU A 139 -11.59 13.95 5.52
CA GLU A 139 -11.84 12.53 5.74
C GLU A 139 -10.90 11.65 4.93
N ARG A 140 -10.58 12.03 3.68
CA ARG A 140 -9.60 11.30 2.87
C ARG A 140 -8.20 11.37 3.44
N VAL A 141 -7.78 12.53 3.92
CA VAL A 141 -6.45 12.70 4.52
C VAL A 141 -6.35 11.96 5.86
N ALA A 142 -7.36 12.04 6.71
CA ALA A 142 -7.41 11.29 7.98
C ALA A 142 -7.39 9.77 7.74
N GLY A 143 -8.25 9.28 6.83
CA GLY A 143 -8.28 7.87 6.44
C GLY A 143 -6.97 7.39 5.82
N PHE A 144 -6.30 8.24 5.03
CA PHE A 144 -4.96 7.93 4.51
C PHE A 144 -3.94 7.75 5.62
N LEU A 145 -3.90 8.65 6.61
CA LEU A 145 -2.94 8.58 7.71
C LEU A 145 -3.16 7.33 8.57
N LEU A 146 -4.41 6.96 8.85
CA LEU A 146 -4.74 5.70 9.55
C LEU A 146 -4.26 4.48 8.77
N GLY A 147 -4.58 4.42 7.47
CA GLY A 147 -4.15 3.32 6.62
C GLY A 147 -2.63 3.24 6.47
N MET A 148 -1.89 4.34 6.65
CA MET A 148 -0.43 4.32 6.73
C MET A 148 0.07 3.87 8.09
N ALA A 149 -0.61 4.21 9.19
CA ALA A 149 -0.26 3.77 10.54
C ALA A 149 -0.36 2.25 10.72
N GLU A 150 -1.28 1.60 10.01
CA GLU A 150 -1.38 0.13 10.00
C GLU A 150 -0.28 -0.56 9.20
N ARG A 151 0.36 0.17 8.27
CA ARG A 151 1.27 -0.41 7.25
C ARG A 151 2.72 -0.04 7.45
N LEU A 152 2.99 1.06 8.15
CA LEU A 152 4.33 1.58 8.41
C LEU A 152 4.65 1.32 9.87
N ASP A 153 5.79 0.68 10.10
CA ASP A 153 6.31 0.53 11.45
C ASP A 153 6.64 1.89 12.05
N CYS A 154 6.36 2.01 13.35
CA CYS A 154 6.80 3.14 14.12
C CYS A 154 8.34 3.05 14.29
N PRO A 155 9.09 4.11 14.00
CA PRO A 155 10.52 4.11 14.24
C PRO A 155 10.82 3.91 15.74
N ASP A 156 11.80 3.06 16.07
CA ASP A 156 12.21 2.79 17.46
C ASP A 156 12.67 4.06 18.18
N ASP A 157 13.22 5.02 17.43
CA ASP A 157 13.69 6.32 17.92
C ASP A 157 12.57 7.35 18.13
N GLU A 158 11.37 7.11 17.59
CA GLU A 158 10.23 8.03 17.66
C GLU A 158 8.89 7.30 17.83
N PRO A 159 8.59 6.77 19.04
CA PRO A 159 7.33 6.09 19.35
C PRO A 159 6.11 6.96 19.02
N GLY A 160 5.10 6.37 18.37
CA GLY A 160 3.89 7.06 17.92
C GLY A 160 4.03 7.90 16.63
N CYS A 161 5.17 7.89 15.93
CA CYS A 161 5.31 8.54 14.63
C CYS A 161 5.25 7.54 13.45
N ILE A 162 4.59 7.95 12.37
CA ILE A 162 4.73 7.33 11.05
C ILE A 162 5.62 8.17 10.14
N LYS A 163 6.69 7.56 9.60
CA LYS A 163 7.60 8.21 8.63
C LYS A 163 7.13 7.93 7.20
N LEU A 164 6.35 8.84 6.63
CA LEU A 164 5.82 8.72 5.26
C LEU A 164 6.97 8.78 4.23
N PRO A 165 7.18 7.75 3.40
CA PRO A 165 8.23 7.75 2.37
C PRO A 165 7.87 8.63 1.16
N MET A 166 6.59 8.94 0.98
CA MET A 166 6.07 9.73 -0.12
C MET A 166 5.94 11.21 0.22
N SER A 167 5.90 12.07 -0.81
CA SER A 167 5.69 13.50 -0.66
C SER A 167 4.20 13.86 -0.51
N ARG A 168 3.90 15.11 -0.08
CA ARG A 168 2.52 15.63 -0.09
C ARG A 168 1.90 15.65 -1.50
N ARG A 169 2.72 15.82 -2.54
CA ARG A 169 2.28 15.72 -3.93
C ARG A 169 1.78 14.31 -4.23
N ASP A 170 2.56 13.29 -3.86
CA ASP A 170 2.18 11.89 -4.05
C ASP A 170 0.90 11.54 -3.28
N VAL A 171 0.77 12.03 -2.04
CA VAL A 171 -0.46 11.86 -1.26
C VAL A 171 -1.65 12.48 -1.99
N GLY A 172 -1.52 13.73 -2.46
CA GLY A 172 -2.56 14.42 -3.22
C GLY A 172 -2.95 13.65 -4.46
N GLU A 173 -1.98 13.24 -5.27
CA GLU A 173 -2.20 12.44 -6.47
C GLU A 173 -2.94 11.13 -6.13
N SER A 174 -2.57 10.44 -5.06
CA SER A 174 -3.22 9.19 -4.64
C SER A 174 -4.67 9.36 -4.16
N LEU A 175 -5.02 10.53 -3.62
CA LEU A 175 -6.33 10.86 -3.04
C LEU A 175 -7.24 11.68 -3.96
N GLY A 176 -6.74 12.09 -5.13
CA GLY A 176 -7.43 13.02 -6.03
C GLY A 176 -7.56 14.43 -5.43
N LEU A 177 -6.56 14.87 -4.67
CA LEU A 177 -6.47 16.18 -4.02
C LEU A 177 -5.25 16.96 -4.52
N THR A 178 -5.28 18.28 -4.40
CA THR A 178 -4.08 19.09 -4.67
C THR A 178 -3.09 19.00 -3.50
N ILE A 179 -1.81 19.29 -3.74
CA ILE A 179 -0.78 19.32 -2.68
C ILE A 179 -1.10 20.36 -1.61
N GLU A 180 -1.66 21.51 -2.01
CA GLU A 180 -2.09 22.60 -1.12
C GLU A 180 -3.24 22.12 -0.23
N THR A 181 -4.20 21.38 -0.80
CA THR A 181 -5.33 20.82 -0.06
C THR A 181 -4.84 19.82 0.99
N VAL A 182 -3.98 18.86 0.60
CA VAL A 182 -3.40 17.90 1.55
C VAL A 182 -2.65 18.64 2.66
N SER A 183 -1.84 19.64 2.31
CA SER A 183 -1.07 20.41 3.29
C SER A 183 -1.99 21.14 4.28
N ARG A 184 -3.06 21.79 3.77
CA ARG A 184 -4.06 22.46 4.59
C ARG A 184 -4.75 21.50 5.56
N GLN A 185 -5.21 20.35 5.09
CA GLN A 185 -5.90 19.37 5.95
C GLN A 185 -4.98 18.81 7.05
N ILE A 186 -3.69 18.66 6.77
CA ILE A 186 -2.71 18.23 7.78
C ILE A 186 -2.49 19.32 8.82
N THR A 187 -2.40 20.59 8.41
CA THR A 187 -2.35 21.72 9.34
C THR A 187 -3.59 21.78 10.22
N GLU A 188 -4.79 21.64 9.65
CA GLU A 188 -6.04 21.67 10.42
C GLU A 188 -6.16 20.47 11.39
N LEU A 189 -5.65 19.28 11.03
CA LEU A 189 -5.59 18.13 11.95
C LEU A 189 -4.59 18.37 13.08
N LYS A 190 -3.48 19.08 12.79
CA LYS A 190 -2.49 19.49 13.78
C LYS A 190 -3.02 20.54 14.74
N GLU A 191 -3.69 21.58 14.23
CA GLU A 191 -4.31 22.62 15.05
C GLU A 191 -5.42 22.06 15.95
N ALA A 192 -6.08 20.99 15.51
CA ALA A 192 -7.04 20.24 16.34
C ALA A 192 -6.38 19.33 17.40
N GLY A 193 -5.04 19.25 17.45
CA GLY A 193 -4.31 18.41 18.40
C GLY A 193 -4.37 16.90 18.13
N ILE A 194 -4.95 16.48 17.00
CA ILE A 194 -5.14 15.06 16.65
C ILE A 194 -3.82 14.43 16.19
N ILE A 195 -3.00 15.22 15.49
CA ILE A 195 -1.68 14.83 15.02
C ILE A 195 -0.67 15.95 15.33
N ASP A 196 0.61 15.65 15.19
CA ASP A 196 1.66 16.65 15.02
C ASP A 196 2.57 16.27 13.85
N THR A 197 3.39 17.21 13.38
CA THR A 197 4.30 17.03 12.26
C THR A 197 5.73 17.35 12.70
N ARG A 198 6.65 16.41 12.51
CA ARG A 198 8.09 16.65 12.70
C ARG A 198 8.76 16.69 11.34
N GLY A 199 9.21 17.88 10.94
CA GLY A 199 9.70 18.10 9.59
C GLY A 199 8.62 17.84 8.53
N ARG A 200 9.01 17.33 7.36
CA ARG A 200 8.12 17.22 6.19
C ARG A 200 7.39 15.88 6.09
N SER A 201 7.90 14.82 6.70
CA SER A 201 7.48 13.44 6.46
C SER A 201 7.11 12.62 7.71
N CYS A 202 7.52 13.03 8.92
CA CYS A 202 7.09 12.38 10.15
C CYS A 202 5.77 12.98 10.65
N ILE A 203 4.80 12.11 10.88
CA ILE A 203 3.50 12.44 11.46
C ILE A 203 3.39 11.71 12.79
N VAL A 204 3.25 12.47 13.87
CA VAL A 204 2.96 11.94 15.20
C VAL A 204 1.45 11.81 15.33
N LEU A 205 0.97 10.64 15.72
CA LEU A 205 -0.47 10.38 15.90
C LEU A 205 -0.77 10.46 17.39
N HIS A 206 -1.45 11.52 17.84
CA HIS A 206 -1.75 11.72 19.26
C HIS A 206 -3.01 10.98 19.70
N ASP A 207 -4.03 10.97 18.84
CA ASP A 207 -5.34 10.38 19.13
C ASP A 207 -5.84 9.61 17.90
N LEU A 208 -5.66 8.29 17.93
CA LEU A 208 -6.08 7.41 16.84
C LEU A 208 -7.60 7.33 16.72
N ASP A 209 -8.32 7.42 17.83
CA ASP A 209 -9.79 7.33 17.86
C ASP A 209 -10.39 8.60 17.25
N GLN A 210 -9.89 9.78 17.61
CA GLN A 210 -10.30 11.01 16.96
C GLN A 210 -9.88 11.06 15.50
N LEU A 211 -8.69 10.57 15.15
CA LEU A 211 -8.31 10.49 13.74
C LEU A 211 -9.25 9.57 12.95
N ALA A 212 -9.67 8.45 13.54
CA ALA A 212 -10.67 7.54 12.98
C ALA A 212 -12.04 8.22 12.81
N ALA A 213 -12.48 8.99 13.80
CA ALA A 213 -13.70 9.79 13.69
C ALA A 213 -13.62 10.82 12.56
N GLN A 214 -12.46 11.46 12.38
CA GLN A 214 -12.23 12.40 11.27
C GLN A 214 -12.17 11.70 9.90
N ALA A 215 -11.94 10.39 9.82
CA ALA A 215 -11.85 9.66 8.57
C ALA A 215 -13.22 9.34 7.94
N GLY A 216 -14.33 9.66 8.63
CA GLY A 216 -15.69 9.41 8.14
C GLY A 216 -15.97 7.92 7.90
N ASN A 217 -15.34 7.05 8.70
CA ASN A 217 -15.60 5.62 8.66
C ASN A 217 -16.90 5.33 9.40
N VAL A 218 -17.72 4.43 8.84
CA VAL A 218 -18.90 3.91 9.52
C VAL A 218 -18.46 3.15 10.76
N GLU A 219 -19.04 3.44 11.93
CA GLU A 219 -18.69 2.74 13.17
C GLU A 219 -18.88 1.21 12.99
N PRO A 220 -18.02 0.37 13.59
CA PRO A 220 -18.13 -1.09 13.47
C PRO A 220 -19.51 -1.65 13.87
N ARG A 221 -20.26 -0.91 14.70
CA ARG A 221 -21.62 -1.26 15.13
C ARG A 221 -22.64 -1.26 13.97
N ASP A 222 -22.46 -0.42 12.96
CA ASP A 222 -23.34 -0.36 11.80
C ASP A 222 -22.96 -1.39 10.71
N ALA A 223 -21.72 -1.91 10.74
CA ALA A 223 -21.22 -2.94 9.83
C ALA A 223 -21.55 -4.38 10.29
N MET A 224 -22.00 -4.58 11.54
CA MET A 224 -22.22 -5.90 12.15
C MET A 224 -23.48 -6.65 11.66
N SER A 225 -24.11 -6.23 10.56
CA SER A 225 -25.19 -6.98 9.89
C SER A 225 -24.74 -7.80 8.69
N GLY A 226 -23.46 -7.79 8.32
CA GLY A 226 -22.97 -8.63 7.22
C GLY A 226 -21.45 -8.71 7.11
N LEU A 227 -20.91 -9.88 7.47
CA LEU A 227 -19.51 -10.32 7.30
C LEU A 227 -18.51 -9.86 8.38
N ALA A 228 -17.99 -10.83 9.13
CA ALA A 228 -16.95 -10.66 10.14
C ALA A 228 -15.60 -10.20 9.55
N PRO A 229 -14.83 -9.34 10.25
CA PRO A 229 -13.53 -8.88 9.77
C PRO A 229 -12.45 -9.94 10.00
N ALA A 230 -11.74 -10.32 8.95
CA ALA A 230 -10.50 -11.07 9.07
C ALA A 230 -9.34 -10.12 9.40
N ALA A 231 -8.76 -10.35 10.59
CA ALA A 231 -7.48 -9.84 11.09
C ALA A 231 -7.40 -8.36 11.49
N GLN A 232 -8.02 -8.03 12.63
CA GLN A 232 -7.42 -7.10 13.59
C GLN A 232 -6.14 -7.73 14.17
N ARG A 233 -4.99 -7.07 14.00
CA ARG A 233 -3.88 -7.19 14.94
C ARG A 233 -3.81 -5.90 15.74
N VAL A 234 -4.65 -5.81 16.76
CA VAL A 234 -4.36 -5.03 17.96
C VAL A 234 -3.45 -5.92 18.79
N VAL A 235 -2.14 -5.67 18.77
CA VAL A 235 -1.26 -6.19 19.83
C VAL A 235 -1.20 -5.09 20.88
N MET A 236 -2.03 -5.29 21.89
CA MET A 236 -1.89 -4.65 23.19
C MET A 236 -0.46 -4.89 23.70
N VAL A 237 0.15 -3.80 24.12
CA VAL A 237 1.30 -3.77 25.01
C VAL A 237 1.01 -4.64 26.24
N GLN A 238 1.85 -5.65 26.47
CA GLN A 238 2.31 -6.07 27.80
C GLN A 238 3.76 -6.54 27.69
#